data_AF-S4PPZ8-F1
#
_entry.id   AF-S4PPZ8-F1
#
_cell.length_a   1.000
_cell.length_b   1.000
_cell.length_c   1.000
_cell.angle_alpha   90.00
_cell.angle_beta   90.00
_cell.angle_gamma   90.00
#
_symmetry.space_group_name_H-M   'P 1'
#
loop_
_entity.id
_entity.type
_entity.pdbx_description
1 polymer ?
#
loop_
_entity_poly.entity_id
_entity_poly.type
_entity_poly.pdbx_seq_one_letter_code
_entity_poly.pdbx_strand_id
1 'polypeptide(L)'
;AVIDTAVLSHLKGIPLADASYGVPDKIDALIGASLFPHLLLPDDVHTSRRDPSVPVALRTVLGLVFMGNAPTIPTINTHTALTCCFVQEPPAIDSLVKRFWELEELP
;
A
#
# COMPACT_ATOMS: atom_id res chain seq x y z
N ALA A 1 -15.01 2.54 0.44
CA ALA A 1 -15.36 2.04 -0.90
C ALA A 1 -15.66 0.55 -0.82
N VAL A 2 -16.66 0.06 -1.56
CA VAL A 2 -17.00 -1.37 -1.63
C VAL A 2 -16.23 -1.99 -2.80
N ILE A 3 -15.52 -3.10 -2.56
CA ILE A 3 -14.78 -3.82 -3.60
C ILE A 3 -15.76 -4.72 -4.37
N ASP A 4 -15.73 -4.63 -5.70
CA ASP A 4 -16.41 -5.57 -6.59
C ASP A 4 -15.59 -6.85 -6.69
N THR A 5 -15.95 -7.86 -5.89
CA THR A 5 -15.29 -9.17 -5.93
C THR A 5 -15.69 -10.01 -7.14
N ALA A 6 -16.77 -9.67 -7.86
CA ALA A 6 -17.23 -10.46 -9.00
C ALA A 6 -16.25 -10.39 -10.18
N VAL A 7 -15.62 -9.23 -10.39
CA VAL A 7 -14.59 -9.04 -11.42
C VAL A 7 -13.25 -9.69 -11.08
N LEU A 8 -13.04 -10.08 -9.81
CA LEU A 8 -11.84 -10.77 -9.31
C LEU A 8 -11.93 -12.29 -9.41
N SER A 9 -12.81 -12.83 -10.26
CA SER A 9 -13.05 -14.27 -10.41
C SER A 9 -11.79 -15.09 -10.73
N HIS A 10 -10.84 -14.50 -11.47
CA HIS A 10 -9.57 -15.12 -11.82
C HIS A 10 -8.62 -15.35 -10.63
N LEU A 11 -8.92 -14.74 -9.47
CA LEU A 11 -8.16 -14.86 -8.23
C LEU A 11 -8.91 -15.71 -7.19
N LYS A 12 -10.05 -16.28 -7.56
CA LYS A 12 -10.84 -17.15 -6.68
C LYS A 12 -10.06 -18.43 -6.35
N GLY A 13 -9.91 -18.73 -5.07
CA GLY A 13 -9.17 -19.90 -4.58
C GLY A 13 -7.68 -19.64 -4.38
N ILE A 14 -7.19 -18.42 -4.62
CA ILE A 14 -5.85 -18.01 -4.24
C ILE A 14 -5.84 -17.76 -2.71
N PRO A 15 -4.88 -18.36 -1.96
CA PRO A 15 -4.75 -18.11 -0.53
C PRO A 15 -4.09 -16.75 -0.30
N LEU A 16 -4.92 -15.71 -0.25
CA LEU A 16 -4.46 -14.34 0.04
C LEU A 16 -3.93 -14.24 1.48
N ALA A 17 -3.02 -13.29 1.68
CA ALA A 17 -2.53 -12.90 3.00
C ALA A 17 -3.68 -12.45 3.93
N ASP A 18 -4.72 -11.84 3.35
CA ASP A 18 -5.92 -11.41 4.05
C ASP A 18 -7.06 -12.43 3.81
N ALA A 19 -7.41 -13.17 4.85
CA ALA A 19 -8.49 -14.16 4.84
C ALA A 19 -9.89 -13.52 4.72
N SER A 20 -10.00 -12.24 5.08
CA SER A 20 -11.22 -11.42 5.08
C SER A 20 -11.19 -10.34 4.00
N TYR A 21 -10.47 -10.58 2.91
CA TYR A 21 -10.26 -9.59 1.85
C TYR A 21 -11.56 -8.89 1.42
N GLY A 22 -11.52 -7.55 1.38
CA GLY A 22 -12.66 -6.71 1.00
C GLY A 22 -13.58 -6.33 2.16
N VAL A 23 -13.34 -6.83 3.37
CA VAL A 23 -14.02 -6.41 4.59
C VAL A 23 -13.13 -5.40 5.33
N PRO A 24 -13.59 -4.16 5.59
CA PRO A 24 -12.80 -3.20 6.37
C PRO A 24 -12.56 -3.68 7.80
N ASP A 25 -11.32 -3.53 8.28
CA ASP A 25 -10.92 -3.77 9.66
C ASP A 25 -9.92 -2.70 10.13
N LYS A 26 -9.55 -2.73 11.41
CA LYS A 26 -8.56 -1.84 12.02
C LYS A 26 -7.18 -2.06 11.37
N ILE A 27 -6.49 -0.96 11.09
CA ILE A 27 -5.10 -0.98 10.62
C ILE A 27 -4.16 -1.07 11.83
N ASP A 28 -3.36 -2.14 11.92
CA ASP A 28 -2.37 -2.31 12.99
C ASP A 28 -1.03 -1.64 12.70
N ALA A 29 -0.60 -1.62 11.44
CA ALA A 29 0.68 -1.04 11.02
C ALA A 29 0.62 -0.46 9.60
N LEU A 30 1.46 0.54 9.34
CA LEU A 30 1.69 1.12 8.01
C LEU A 30 3.11 0.76 7.54
N ILE A 31 3.22 0.16 6.37
CA ILE A 31 4.50 -0.25 5.77
C ILE A 31 4.93 0.81 4.76
N GLY A 32 6.10 1.41 5.00
CA GLY A 32 6.69 2.39 4.09
C GLY A 32 7.16 1.77 2.77
N ALA A 33 7.15 2.58 1.70
CA ALA A 33 7.58 2.15 0.37
C ALA A 33 9.06 1.68 0.32
N SER A 34 9.92 2.17 1.22
CA SER A 34 11.30 1.71 1.34
C SER A 34 11.43 0.26 1.83
N LEU A 35 10.46 -0.23 2.59
CA LEU A 35 10.44 -1.61 3.09
C LEU A 35 9.75 -2.55 2.11
N PHE A 36 8.80 -2.07 1.30
CA PHE A 36 8.02 -2.90 0.39
C PHE A 36 8.86 -3.82 -0.52
N PRO A 37 9.96 -3.38 -1.16
CA PRO A 37 10.80 -4.26 -1.98
C PRO A 37 11.37 -5.46 -1.22
N HIS A 38 11.62 -5.31 0.08
CA HIS A 38 12.16 -6.36 0.94
C HIS A 38 11.09 -7.40 1.35
N LEU A 39 9.81 -7.11 1.10
CA LEU A 39 8.72 -8.05 1.35
C LEU A 39 8.49 -9.00 0.18
N LEU A 40 8.94 -8.64 -1.02
CA LEU A 40 8.71 -9.42 -2.24
C LEU A 40 9.50 -10.73 -2.21
N LEU A 41 8.82 -11.84 -2.53
CA LEU A 41 9.46 -13.15 -2.70
C LEU A 41 9.63 -13.47 -4.19
N PRO A 42 10.65 -14.27 -4.57
CA PRO A 42 10.82 -14.72 -5.95
C PRO A 42 9.60 -15.52 -6.45
N ASP A 43 9.27 -15.33 -7.73
CA ASP A 43 8.39 -16.18 -8.55
C ASP A 43 7.02 -16.57 -7.98
N ASP A 44 6.07 -15.62 -7.93
CA ASP A 44 4.64 -15.93 -8.05
C ASP A 44 3.83 -14.64 -8.23
N VAL A 45 3.74 -14.19 -9.49
CA VAL A 45 2.79 -13.15 -9.89
C VAL A 45 1.58 -13.85 -10.50
N HIS A 46 0.47 -13.91 -9.76
CA HIS A 46 -0.78 -14.41 -10.29
C HIS A 46 -1.55 -13.26 -10.94
N THR A 47 -1.64 -13.27 -12.26
CA THR A 47 -2.39 -12.28 -13.04
C THR A 47 -3.42 -12.95 -13.94
N SER A 48 -4.55 -12.28 -14.17
CA SER A 48 -5.26 -12.49 -15.42
C SER A 48 -4.41 -11.88 -16.53
N ARG A 49 -3.69 -12.71 -17.31
CA ARG A 49 -2.91 -12.25 -18.47
C ARG A 49 -3.72 -11.45 -19.50
N ARG A 50 -5.05 -11.40 -19.37
CA ARG A 50 -5.98 -10.84 -20.36
C ARG A 50 -6.42 -9.41 -20.07
N ASP A 51 -6.18 -8.88 -18.87
CA ASP A 51 -6.64 -7.53 -18.54
C ASP A 51 -5.65 -6.80 -17.60
N PRO A 52 -4.95 -5.75 -18.06
CA PRO A 52 -4.06 -4.96 -17.23
C PRO A 52 -4.80 -4.00 -16.27
N SER A 53 -6.13 -3.88 -16.38
CA SER A 53 -6.95 -3.05 -15.50
C SER A 53 -7.33 -3.74 -14.19
N VAL A 54 -7.12 -5.06 -14.09
CA VAL A 54 -7.38 -5.83 -12.87
C VAL A 54 -6.11 -5.97 -12.02
N PRO A 55 -6.23 -5.99 -10.69
CA PRO A 55 -5.10 -6.11 -9.79
C PRO A 55 -4.42 -7.48 -9.91
N VAL A 56 -3.13 -7.52 -9.57
CA VAL A 56 -2.29 -8.72 -9.57
C VAL A 56 -2.09 -9.22 -8.15
N ALA A 57 -1.94 -10.54 -7.97
CA ALA A 57 -1.52 -11.11 -6.70
C ALA A 57 0.00 -11.30 -6.69
N LEU A 58 0.68 -10.68 -5.73
CA LEU A 58 2.13 -10.77 -5.55
C LEU A 58 2.45 -11.61 -4.32
N ARG A 59 3.37 -12.56 -4.46
CA ARG A 59 3.88 -13.32 -3.32
C ARG A 59 4.82 -12.45 -2.49
N THR A 60 4.49 -12.30 -1.21
CA THR A 60 5.29 -11.58 -0.22
C THR A 60 5.54 -12.45 1.01
N VAL A 61 6.40 -12.01 1.91
CA VAL A 61 6.61 -12.64 3.23
C VAL A 61 5.35 -12.68 4.09
N LEU A 62 4.35 -11.82 3.81
CA LEU A 62 3.06 -11.79 4.49
C LEU A 62 2.02 -12.74 3.86
N GLY A 63 2.37 -13.40 2.75
CA GLY A 63 1.45 -14.16 1.89
C GLY A 63 1.19 -13.46 0.56
N LEU A 64 0.14 -13.88 -0.15
CA LEU A 64 -0.24 -13.29 -1.43
C LEU A 64 -1.05 -12.00 -1.23
N VAL A 65 -0.52 -10.88 -1.72
CA VAL A 65 -1.12 -9.55 -1.57
C VAL A 65 -1.62 -9.05 -2.92
N PHE A 66 -2.82 -8.45 -2.95
CA PHE A 66 -3.31 -7.79 -4.15
C PHE A 66 -2.73 -6.40 -4.33
N MET A 67 -2.27 -6.11 -5.54
CA MET A 67 -1.68 -4.84 -5.91
C MET A 67 -2.21 -4.38 -7.25
N GLY A 68 -2.52 -3.08 -7.36
CA GLY A 68 -3.08 -2.47 -8.55
C GLY A 68 -4.37 -1.72 -8.25
N ASN A 69 -5.10 -1.37 -9.32
CA ASN A 69 -6.35 -0.63 -9.18
C ASN A 69 -7.42 -1.55 -8.57
N ALA A 70 -7.92 -1.15 -7.41
CA ALA A 70 -9.03 -1.85 -6.79
C ALA A 70 -10.30 -1.66 -7.63
N PRO A 71 -11.01 -2.73 -8.02
CA PRO A 71 -12.29 -2.59 -8.69
C PRO A 71 -13.33 -2.15 -7.65
N THR A 72 -13.60 -0.86 -7.57
CA THR A 72 -14.57 -0.32 -6.61
C THR A 72 -15.93 -0.16 -7.26
N ILE A 73 -16.99 -0.58 -6.58
CA ILE A 73 -18.36 -0.28 -6.99
C ILE A 73 -18.60 1.22 -6.77
N PRO A 74 -19.00 1.99 -7.81
CA PRO A 74 -19.35 3.39 -7.65
C PRO A 74 -20.51 3.49 -6.67
N THR A 75 -20.26 4.09 -5.51
CA THR A 75 -21.28 4.35 -4.50
C THR A 75 -21.55 5.84 -4.50
N ILE A 76 -22.83 6.21 -4.53
CA ILE A 76 -23.29 7.59 -4.81
C ILE A 76 -22.74 8.61 -3.77
N ASN A 77 -22.23 8.18 -2.61
CA ASN A 77 -21.91 9.07 -1.49
C ASN A 77 -20.62 8.75 -0.68
N THR A 78 -19.64 7.98 -1.18
CA THR A 78 -18.42 7.72 -0.36
C THR A 78 -17.12 8.00 -1.11
N HIS A 79 -16.73 9.27 -1.20
CA HIS A 79 -15.33 9.66 -1.37
C HIS A 79 -14.63 9.61 -0.01
N THR A 80 -14.43 8.42 0.54
CA THR A 80 -13.51 8.25 1.67
C THR A 80 -12.08 8.30 1.13
N ALA A 81 -11.51 9.51 1.06
CA ALA A 81 -10.08 9.67 0.85
C ALA A 81 -9.35 9.30 2.16
N LEU A 82 -8.56 8.24 2.13
CA LEU A 82 -7.64 7.94 3.23
C LEU A 82 -6.40 8.81 3.06
N THR A 83 -6.36 9.93 3.78
CA THR A 83 -5.16 10.77 3.84
C THR A 83 -4.28 10.29 4.99
N CYS A 84 -3.16 9.65 4.68
CA CYS A 84 -2.11 9.36 5.66
C CYS A 84 -1.04 10.46 5.61
N CYS A 85 -0.97 11.27 6.67
CA CYS A 85 0.13 12.23 6.85
C CYS A 85 1.21 11.58 7.71
N PHE A 86 2.38 11.31 7.13
CA PHE A 86 3.55 10.94 7.92
C PHE A 86 4.15 12.21 8.53
N VAL A 87 3.84 12.47 9.81
CA VAL A 87 4.53 13.51 10.57
C VAL A 87 5.79 12.88 11.13
N GLN A 88 6.90 13.08 10.43
CA GLN A 88 8.19 12.78 10.99
C GLN A 88 8.46 13.81 12.09
N GLU A 89 8.87 13.35 13.28
CA GLU A 89 9.21 14.26 14.37
C GLU A 89 10.23 15.28 13.85
N PRO A 90 9.97 16.59 14.01
CA PRO A 90 10.92 17.59 13.54
C PRO A 90 12.27 17.31 14.23
N PRO A 91 13.40 17.46 13.51
CA PRO A 91 14.70 17.36 14.14
C PRO A 91 14.74 18.28 15.35
N ALA A 92 15.39 17.84 16.44
CA ALA A 92 15.53 18.64 17.65
C ALA A 92 15.99 20.06 17.28
N ILE A 93 15.43 21.09 17.94
CA ILE A 93 15.73 22.50 17.66
C ILE A 93 17.24 22.74 17.56
N ASP A 94 18.03 22.11 18.42
CA ASP A 94 19.49 22.23 18.42
C ASP A 94 20.13 21.77 17.10
N SER A 95 19.58 20.72 16.47
CA SER A 95 20.03 20.23 15.16
C SER A 95 19.64 21.17 14.02
N LEU A 96 18.47 21.81 14.11
CA LEU A 96 18.03 22.83 13.15
C LEU A 96 18.90 24.10 13.24
N VAL A 97 19.16 24.58 14.45
CA VAL A 97 20.01 25.76 14.70
C VAL A 97 21.44 25.49 14.25
N LYS A 98 22.01 24.33 14.57
CA LYS A 98 23.35 23.96 14.11
C LYS A 98 23.45 23.96 12.58
N ARG A 99 22.49 23.30 11.91
CA ARG A 99 22.47 23.23 10.44
C ARG A 99 22.25 24.59 9.78
N PHE A 100 21.51 25.49 10.42
CA PHE A 100 21.38 26.87 9.95
C PHE A 100 22.75 27.57 9.88
N TRP A 101 23.55 27.48 10.96
CA TRP A 101 24.88 28.10 11.02
C TRP A 101 25.89 27.46 10.07
N GLU A 102 25.87 26.13 9.93
CA GLU A 102 26.71 25.41 8.96
C GLU A 102 26.44 25.82 7.50
N LEU A 103 25.23 26.31 7.20
CA LEU A 103 24.85 26.75 5.85
C LEU A 103 25.13 28.24 5.60
N GLU A 104 25.24 29.08 6.65
CA GLU A 104 25.65 30.48 6.53
C GLU A 104 27.17 30.64 6.37
N GLU A 105 27.96 29.68 6.88
CA GLU A 105 29.40 29.62 6.63
C GLU A 105 29.67 29.14 5.20
N LEU A 106 29.58 30.05 4.23
CA LEU A 106 30.19 29.86 2.91
C LEU A 106 31.72 29.74 3.07
N PRO A 107 32.41 28.91 2.25
CA PRO A 107 33.87 28.83 2.26
C PRO A 107 34.56 30.14 1.85
#